data_AF-A0A1L9UNZ7-F1
#
_entry.id   AF-A0A1L9UNZ7-F1
#
_cell.length_a   1.000
_cell.length_b   1.000
_cell.length_c   1.000
_cell.angle_alpha   90.00
_cell.angle_beta   90.00
_cell.angle_gamma   90.00
#
_symmetry.space_group_name_H-M   'P 1'
#
loop_
_entity.id
_entity.type
_entity.pdbx_description
1 polymer ?
#
loop_
_entity_poly.entity_id
_entity_poly.type
_entity_poly.pdbx_seq_one_letter_code
_entity_poly.pdbx_strand_id
1 'polypeptide(L)'
;MDPYIRWNENDRLPDTPPVVLELDGSPTLWAGDEKRSYPLTITLRRLLDDQQFWLRWSTLIDPSKEAFILLSHDPESGNVERIGVEEHSIYSQELPRIKQFPDEPASFYVEEAKKNWDRSTIDVRTSFPDTWVKLVEPGRTYTLLWTGQEVSHWDWGMTQEKMETKPKWPPILVPGGAHLTFTVDERKRPPFPSPPTPPPIDPSERVPDAPVLSLHISCDSTMSRFRDLMITIQVTYHRPSADNKSPQPITFHTWAFNPFTSFSVYRHISPNQSSPETDKQWKTCIPDRVPHAFWDNPDRELNVGENPEDRFATLFPGETWSDFWTMSADGDCEDVRPGEQLRYQFTGNTLDWWDWGTLADHAQTFVTLPGSGVEPIKRPKDNDNRPKVVIPASNVVEWTATRV
;
A
#
# COMPACT_ATOMS: atom_id res chain seq x y z
N MET A 1 8.35 7.24 -32.35
CA MET A 1 8.85 7.60 -31.01
C MET A 1 10.38 7.59 -30.97
N ASP A 2 11.02 6.73 -31.75
CA ASP A 2 12.47 6.64 -31.99
C ASP A 2 13.25 7.96 -32.09
N PRO A 3 12.78 9.05 -32.74
CA PRO A 3 13.55 10.31 -32.77
C PRO A 3 13.71 10.98 -31.40
N TYR A 4 12.91 10.60 -30.40
CA TYR A 4 12.98 11.14 -29.04
C TYR A 4 13.79 10.26 -28.08
N ILE A 5 14.20 9.06 -28.49
CA ILE A 5 15.01 8.18 -27.66
C ILE A 5 16.45 8.66 -27.71
N ARG A 6 17.00 8.97 -26.53
CA ARG A 6 18.39 9.46 -26.37
C ARG A 6 19.38 8.32 -26.26
N TRP A 7 18.97 7.29 -25.53
CA TRP A 7 19.82 6.18 -25.14
C TRP A 7 19.06 4.88 -25.38
N ASN A 8 19.66 3.97 -26.14
CA ASN A 8 19.09 2.67 -26.48
C ASN A 8 19.81 1.55 -25.73
N GLU A 9 19.25 0.35 -25.80
CA GLU A 9 19.86 -0.87 -25.22
C GLU A 9 21.29 -1.12 -25.76
N ASN A 10 21.55 -0.76 -27.02
CA ASN A 10 22.86 -0.93 -27.67
C ASN A 10 23.92 0.06 -27.17
N ASP A 11 23.51 1.14 -26.49
CA ASP A 11 24.43 2.17 -25.97
C ASP A 11 24.99 1.78 -24.59
N ARG A 12 24.55 0.66 -24.02
CA ARG A 12 24.99 0.18 -22.70
C ARG A 12 26.50 -0.08 -22.65
N LEU A 13 27.06 0.23 -21.49
CA LEU A 13 28.46 -0.03 -21.20
C LEU A 13 28.60 -1.41 -20.51
N PRO A 14 29.58 -2.23 -20.94
CA PRO A 14 29.69 -3.64 -20.52
C PRO A 14 30.02 -3.86 -19.04
N ASP A 15 30.51 -2.84 -18.32
CA ASP A 15 30.90 -2.92 -16.90
C ASP A 15 29.96 -2.11 -15.99
N THR A 16 28.73 -1.86 -16.44
CA THR A 16 27.70 -1.15 -15.68
C THR A 16 26.51 -2.07 -15.39
N PRO A 17 25.87 -1.96 -14.22
CA PRO A 17 24.69 -2.74 -13.91
C PRO A 17 23.60 -2.58 -14.99
N PRO A 18 23.06 -3.68 -15.53
CA PRO A 18 22.03 -3.61 -16.55
C PRO A 18 20.68 -3.32 -15.89
N VAL A 19 20.11 -2.14 -16.18
CA VAL A 19 18.84 -1.68 -15.61
C VAL A 19 17.92 -1.19 -16.72
N VAL A 20 16.63 -1.52 -16.63
CA VAL A 20 15.56 -1.04 -17.53
C VAL A 20 14.49 -0.29 -16.74
N LEU A 21 13.75 0.58 -17.42
CA LEU A 21 12.61 1.28 -16.85
C LEU A 21 11.33 0.79 -17.52
N GLU A 22 10.27 0.65 -16.74
CA GLU A 22 8.93 0.28 -17.19
C GLU A 22 7.93 1.32 -16.65
N LEU A 23 6.87 1.57 -17.42
CA LEU A 23 5.82 2.52 -17.09
C LEU A 23 4.47 1.81 -17.14
N ASP A 24 3.70 1.96 -16.08
CA ASP A 24 2.33 1.43 -15.99
C ASP A 24 1.37 2.52 -15.51
N GLY A 25 0.15 2.53 -16.04
CA GLY A 25 -0.84 3.54 -15.70
C GLY A 25 -2.19 3.29 -16.38
N SER A 26 -3.21 3.99 -15.90
CA SER A 26 -4.57 3.87 -16.44
C SER A 26 -4.64 4.28 -17.91
N PRO A 27 -5.29 3.52 -18.81
CA PRO A 27 -5.46 3.96 -20.20
C PRO A 27 -6.37 5.20 -20.34
N THR A 28 -6.95 5.68 -19.24
CA THR A 28 -7.86 6.82 -19.21
C THR A 28 -7.53 7.79 -18.08
N LEU A 29 -7.43 9.07 -18.42
CA LEU A 29 -7.42 10.19 -17.49
C LEU A 29 -8.81 10.84 -17.45
N TRP A 30 -9.39 10.99 -16.27
CA TRP A 30 -10.73 11.56 -16.09
C TRP A 30 -10.64 13.06 -15.77
N ALA A 31 -11.01 13.90 -16.73
CA ALA A 31 -10.92 15.36 -16.62
C ALA A 31 -12.06 15.98 -15.80
N GLY A 32 -13.13 15.23 -15.54
CA GLY A 32 -14.28 15.66 -14.76
C GLY A 32 -14.08 15.62 -13.23
N ASP A 33 -13.00 15.00 -12.75
CA ASP A 33 -12.70 14.89 -11.32
C ASP A 33 -12.20 16.24 -10.76
N GLU A 34 -12.65 16.61 -9.54
CA GLU A 34 -12.33 17.91 -8.93
C GLU A 34 -10.83 18.08 -8.66
N LYS A 35 -10.14 16.98 -8.36
CA LYS A 35 -8.68 16.90 -8.24
C LYS A 35 -8.15 16.08 -9.41
N ARG A 36 -7.89 16.75 -10.54
CA ARG A 36 -7.27 16.10 -11.70
C ARG A 36 -5.89 15.57 -11.29
N SER A 37 -5.74 14.25 -11.29
CA SER A 37 -4.48 13.57 -11.06
C SER A 37 -4.43 12.34 -11.96
N TYR A 38 -3.27 12.09 -12.56
CA TYR A 38 -3.02 10.87 -13.31
C TYR A 38 -2.01 10.02 -12.54
N PRO A 39 -2.46 9.02 -11.76
CA PRO A 39 -1.56 8.12 -11.06
C PRO A 39 -0.90 7.16 -12.06
N LEU A 40 0.39 6.92 -11.86
CA LEU A 40 1.17 5.95 -12.62
C LEU A 40 2.25 5.31 -11.75
N THR A 41 2.73 4.15 -12.18
CA THR A 41 3.84 3.43 -11.57
C THR A 41 5.04 3.49 -12.50
N ILE A 42 6.19 3.87 -11.95
CA ILE A 42 7.49 3.78 -12.60
C ILE A 42 8.25 2.64 -11.94
N THR A 43 8.63 1.64 -12.73
CA THR A 43 9.37 0.47 -12.26
C THR A 43 10.78 0.53 -12.82
N LEU A 44 11.77 0.52 -11.93
CA LEU A 44 13.18 0.37 -12.31
C LEU A 44 13.60 -1.07 -12.04
N ARG A 45 13.98 -1.81 -13.07
CA ARG A 45 14.29 -3.24 -12.98
C ARG A 45 15.72 -3.56 -13.39
N ARG A 46 16.46 -4.23 -12.50
CA ARG A 46 17.76 -4.85 -12.78
C ARG A 46 17.57 -6.10 -13.63
N LEU A 47 18.34 -6.24 -14.70
CA LEU A 47 18.42 -7.46 -15.50
C LEU A 47 19.46 -8.40 -14.87
N LEU A 48 19.22 -9.72 -14.93
CA LEU A 48 19.99 -10.82 -14.32
C LEU A 48 21.47 -10.48 -14.05
N ASP A 49 21.74 -10.09 -12.80
CA ASP A 49 23.07 -9.84 -12.23
C ASP A 49 22.98 -10.14 -10.73
N ASP A 50 23.88 -10.97 -10.21
CA ASP A 50 23.90 -11.33 -8.78
C ASP A 50 24.62 -10.26 -7.95
N GLN A 51 25.25 -9.26 -8.59
CA GLN A 51 26.06 -8.26 -7.90
C GLN A 51 25.21 -7.12 -7.32
N GLN A 52 25.38 -6.85 -6.03
CA GLN A 52 24.74 -5.73 -5.34
C GLN A 52 25.36 -4.41 -5.77
N PHE A 53 24.54 -3.37 -5.94
CA PHE A 53 24.97 -2.00 -6.20
C PHE A 53 23.96 -0.98 -5.68
N TRP A 54 24.38 0.27 -5.56
CA TRP A 54 23.48 1.40 -5.30
C TRP A 54 23.63 2.45 -6.38
N LEU A 55 22.57 3.21 -6.62
CA LEU A 55 22.55 4.31 -7.59
C LEU A 55 21.69 5.46 -7.05
N ARG A 56 22.04 6.70 -7.41
CA ARG A 56 21.22 7.89 -7.11
C ARG A 56 20.33 8.20 -8.29
N TRP A 57 19.04 8.00 -8.11
CA TRP A 57 18.06 8.22 -9.18
C TRP A 57 16.82 8.92 -8.66
N SER A 58 16.20 9.67 -9.56
CA SER A 58 15.00 10.45 -9.26
C SER A 58 13.87 9.93 -10.14
N THR A 59 12.75 9.65 -9.50
CA THR A 59 11.49 9.23 -10.12
C THR A 59 10.59 10.43 -10.41
N LEU A 60 11.07 11.64 -10.12
CA LEU A 60 10.32 12.86 -10.35
C LEU A 60 10.20 13.10 -11.85
N ILE A 61 8.97 13.17 -12.32
CA ILE A 61 8.65 13.63 -13.67
C ILE A 61 8.76 15.14 -13.64
N ASP A 62 9.81 15.66 -14.28
CA ASP A 62 10.08 17.10 -14.37
C ASP A 62 9.96 17.54 -15.83
N PRO A 63 8.91 18.29 -16.20
CA PRO A 63 8.69 18.80 -17.55
C PRO A 63 9.83 19.68 -18.11
N SER A 64 10.65 20.26 -17.24
CA SER A 64 11.82 21.04 -17.66
C SER A 64 13.01 20.16 -18.03
N LYS A 65 12.96 18.88 -17.68
CA LYS A 65 13.97 17.88 -18.02
C LYS A 65 13.50 17.08 -19.22
N GLU A 66 14.45 16.42 -19.85
CA GLU A 66 14.18 15.71 -21.09
C GLU A 66 14.07 14.20 -20.91
N ALA A 67 14.17 13.71 -19.66
CA ALA A 67 14.10 12.29 -19.32
C ALA A 67 12.70 11.70 -19.55
N PHE A 68 11.67 12.48 -19.21
CA PHE A 68 10.27 12.18 -19.53
C PHE A 68 9.72 13.25 -20.45
N ILE A 69 8.99 12.85 -21.48
CA ILE A 69 8.29 13.78 -22.36
C ILE A 69 6.84 13.35 -22.55
N LEU A 70 5.96 14.34 -22.68
CA LEU A 70 4.55 14.12 -23.00
C LEU A 70 4.29 14.47 -24.46
N LEU A 71 3.73 13.52 -25.19
CA LEU A 71 3.41 13.63 -26.61
C LEU A 71 1.89 13.64 -26.78
N SER A 72 1.35 14.65 -27.46
CA SER A 72 -0.04 14.69 -27.91
C SER A 72 -0.16 14.07 -29.30
N HIS A 73 -1.18 13.24 -29.48
CA HIS A 73 -1.53 12.68 -30.79
C HIS A 73 -2.74 13.42 -31.32
N ASP A 74 -2.57 14.11 -32.44
CA ASP A 74 -3.67 14.75 -33.14
C ASP A 74 -4.43 13.70 -33.98
N PRO A 75 -5.70 13.41 -33.66
CA PRO A 75 -6.49 12.42 -34.40
C PRO A 75 -6.79 12.83 -35.84
N GLU A 76 -6.77 14.13 -36.16
CA GLU A 76 -7.11 14.62 -37.51
C GLU A 76 -5.90 14.66 -38.44
N SER A 77 -4.76 15.17 -37.94
CA SER A 77 -3.54 15.30 -38.74
C SER A 77 -2.60 14.09 -38.65
N GLY A 78 -2.76 13.23 -37.63
CA GLY A 78 -1.83 12.15 -37.32
C GLY A 78 -0.46 12.64 -36.81
N ASN A 79 -0.32 13.95 -36.56
CA ASN A 79 0.91 14.53 -36.04
C ASN A 79 1.08 14.21 -34.56
N VAL A 80 2.34 14.08 -34.16
CA VAL A 80 2.75 13.89 -32.77
C VAL A 80 3.50 15.12 -32.32
N GLU A 81 2.95 15.81 -31.32
CA GLU A 81 3.52 17.07 -30.80
C GLU A 81 3.96 16.92 -29.36
N ARG A 82 5.15 17.40 -29.03
CA ARG A 82 5.62 17.46 -27.63
C ARG A 82 4.94 18.64 -26.92
N ILE A 83 4.29 18.38 -25.80
CA ILE A 83 3.58 19.41 -25.03
C ILE A 83 4.20 19.67 -23.66
N GLY A 84 4.01 20.90 -23.16
CA GLY A 84 4.36 21.26 -21.78
C GLY A 84 5.85 21.23 -21.47
N VAL A 85 6.72 21.72 -22.36
CA VAL A 85 8.15 21.88 -22.06
C VAL A 85 8.35 23.15 -21.24
N GLU A 86 8.86 23.01 -20.02
CA GLU A 86 9.15 24.14 -19.14
C GLU A 86 10.61 24.58 -19.26
N GLU A 87 10.87 25.89 -19.20
CA GLU A 87 12.25 26.40 -19.25
C GLU A 87 13.01 26.18 -17.93
N HIS A 88 12.29 26.15 -16.81
CA HIS A 88 12.87 26.07 -15.48
C HIS A 88 12.09 25.08 -14.63
N SER A 89 12.79 24.26 -13.85
CA SER A 89 12.17 23.36 -12.89
C SER A 89 11.53 24.17 -11.76
N ILE A 90 10.21 24.04 -11.59
CA ILE A 90 9.47 24.61 -10.45
C ILE A 90 9.40 23.65 -9.26
N TYR A 91 9.87 22.42 -9.44
CA TYR A 91 9.98 21.43 -8.38
C TYR A 91 11.18 21.78 -7.50
N SER A 92 11.00 21.72 -6.18
CA SER A 92 12.15 21.79 -5.26
C SER A 92 13.20 20.79 -5.73
N GLN A 93 14.49 21.14 -5.63
CA GLN A 93 15.59 20.22 -5.89
C GLN A 93 15.56 19.10 -4.83
N GLU A 94 14.58 18.20 -4.91
CA GLU A 94 14.64 16.93 -4.23
C GLU A 94 15.87 16.24 -4.78
N LEU A 95 16.87 16.07 -3.90
CA LEU A 95 18.07 15.36 -4.23
C LEU A 95 17.67 13.94 -4.67
N PRO A 96 18.20 13.43 -5.79
CA PRO A 96 17.98 12.05 -6.21
C PRO A 96 18.18 11.11 -5.02
N ARG A 97 17.19 10.24 -4.78
CA ARG A 97 17.26 9.32 -3.66
C ARG A 97 18.22 8.19 -3.99
N ILE A 98 18.90 7.69 -2.97
CA ILE A 98 19.71 6.49 -3.11
C ILE A 98 18.76 5.31 -3.21
N LYS A 99 18.97 4.50 -4.24
CA LYS A 99 18.27 3.26 -4.52
C LYS A 99 19.31 2.15 -4.52
N GLN A 100 19.05 1.06 -3.80
CA GLN A 100 19.97 -0.06 -3.69
C GLN A 100 19.34 -1.28 -4.37
N PHE A 101 20.18 -2.12 -4.99
CA PHE A 101 19.78 -3.40 -5.54
C PHE A 101 20.60 -4.50 -4.87
N PRO A 102 19.98 -5.52 -4.25
CA PRO A 102 18.54 -5.63 -4.04
C PRO A 102 17.97 -4.45 -3.24
N ASP A 103 16.76 -4.00 -3.56
CA ASP A 103 16.08 -2.91 -2.86
C ASP A 103 15.54 -3.47 -1.54
N GLU A 104 16.39 -3.41 -0.52
CA GLU A 104 16.05 -3.79 0.83
C GLU A 104 15.33 -2.61 1.48
N PRO A 105 14.01 -2.70 1.78
CA PRO A 105 13.40 -1.71 2.64
C PRO A 105 14.12 -1.73 4.00
N ALA A 106 14.19 -0.56 4.66
CA ALA A 106 14.53 -0.48 6.08
C ALA A 106 13.41 -1.13 6.91
N SER A 107 13.29 -2.44 6.82
CA SER A 107 12.35 -3.25 7.58
C SER A 107 13.00 -4.57 7.97
N PHE A 108 12.51 -5.07 9.09
CA PHE A 108 12.86 -6.21 9.94
C PHE A 108 13.29 -7.56 9.31
N TYR A 109 13.58 -7.65 8.01
CA TYR A 109 13.79 -8.89 7.24
C TYR A 109 15.18 -9.04 6.62
N VAL A 110 16.19 -8.43 7.24
CA VAL A 110 17.56 -8.27 6.68
C VAL A 110 18.29 -9.61 6.52
N GLU A 111 18.01 -10.65 7.30
CA GLU A 111 18.79 -11.90 7.26
C GLU A 111 18.35 -12.88 6.16
N GLU A 112 17.06 -12.91 5.82
CA GLU A 112 16.49 -13.89 4.89
C GLU A 112 16.31 -13.31 3.48
N ALA A 113 16.11 -11.99 3.38
CA ALA A 113 16.25 -11.25 2.13
C ALA A 113 17.66 -11.39 1.52
N LYS A 114 18.72 -11.53 2.35
CA LYS A 114 20.08 -11.83 1.89
C LYS A 114 20.22 -13.18 1.18
N LYS A 115 19.33 -14.15 1.45
CA LYS A 115 19.38 -15.50 0.88
C LYS A 115 18.60 -15.62 -0.43
N ASN A 116 17.56 -14.81 -0.61
CA ASN A 116 16.76 -14.76 -1.83
C ASN A 116 17.20 -13.55 -2.67
N TRP A 117 18.11 -13.77 -3.60
CA TRP A 117 18.64 -12.77 -4.55
C TRP A 117 17.60 -12.23 -5.57
N ASP A 118 16.34 -12.67 -5.50
CA ASP A 118 15.29 -12.32 -6.47
C ASP A 118 14.50 -11.06 -6.07
N ARG A 119 15.21 -9.93 -5.97
CA ARG A 119 14.61 -8.59 -5.77
C ARG A 119 15.19 -7.60 -6.75
N SER A 120 14.74 -7.76 -8.00
CA SER A 120 15.27 -7.05 -9.16
C SER A 120 14.54 -5.76 -9.49
N THR A 121 13.46 -5.39 -8.79
CA THR A 121 12.62 -4.23 -9.15
C THR A 121 12.51 -3.20 -8.02
N ILE A 122 12.34 -1.94 -8.42
CA ILE A 122 11.97 -0.82 -7.56
C ILE A 122 10.74 -0.17 -8.17
N ASP A 123 9.61 -0.27 -7.48
CA ASP A 123 8.36 0.33 -7.91
C ASP A 123 8.11 1.65 -7.19
N VAL A 124 7.85 2.70 -7.96
CA VAL A 124 7.52 4.02 -7.43
C VAL A 124 6.23 4.52 -8.03
N ARG A 125 5.23 4.72 -7.17
CA ARG A 125 3.99 5.39 -7.55
C ARG A 125 4.18 6.89 -7.53
N THR A 126 3.74 7.54 -8.59
CA THR A 126 3.80 8.98 -8.75
C THR A 126 2.56 9.46 -9.52
N SER A 127 2.44 10.76 -9.69
CA SER A 127 1.39 11.38 -10.50
C SER A 127 1.99 12.32 -11.52
N PHE A 128 1.19 12.66 -12.53
CA PHE A 128 1.58 13.69 -13.48
C PHE A 128 1.86 15.03 -12.79
N PRO A 129 2.83 15.81 -13.31
CA PRO A 129 2.97 17.22 -13.04
C PRO A 129 1.64 17.99 -13.17
N ASP A 130 1.31 18.82 -12.19
CA ASP A 130 0.14 19.70 -12.23
C ASP A 130 0.08 20.55 -13.52
N THR A 131 1.23 20.91 -14.07
CA THR A 131 1.35 21.68 -15.31
C THR A 131 0.90 20.88 -16.52
N TRP A 132 1.33 19.62 -16.64
CA TRP A 132 0.85 18.73 -17.70
C TRP A 132 -0.63 18.38 -17.56
N VAL A 133 -1.11 18.15 -16.33
CA VAL A 133 -2.53 17.88 -16.07
C VAL A 133 -3.45 19.02 -16.53
N LYS A 134 -2.95 20.26 -16.57
CA LYS A 134 -3.71 21.43 -17.07
C LYS A 134 -3.69 21.57 -18.59
N LEU A 135 -2.70 20.98 -19.26
CA LEU A 135 -2.49 21.10 -20.71
C LEU A 135 -3.17 20.00 -21.51
N VAL A 136 -3.52 18.89 -20.87
CA VAL A 136 -4.23 17.80 -21.54
C VAL A 136 -5.69 18.16 -21.81
N GLU A 137 -6.12 17.91 -23.04
CA GLU A 137 -7.44 18.24 -23.55
C GLU A 137 -8.32 16.99 -23.61
N PRO A 138 -9.59 17.08 -23.19
CA PRO A 138 -10.51 15.97 -23.33
C PRO A 138 -10.71 15.53 -24.78
N GLY A 139 -10.94 14.24 -24.98
CA GLY A 139 -11.06 13.61 -26.30
C GLY A 139 -9.73 13.35 -27.01
N ARG A 140 -8.61 13.88 -26.50
CA ARG A 140 -7.28 13.62 -27.08
C ARG A 140 -6.57 12.43 -26.45
N THR A 141 -5.65 11.86 -27.24
CA THR A 141 -4.75 10.79 -26.82
C THR A 141 -3.36 11.36 -26.58
N TYR A 142 -2.70 10.89 -25.53
CA TYR A 142 -1.36 11.30 -25.15
C TYR A 142 -0.49 10.08 -24.85
N THR A 143 0.83 10.23 -25.08
CA THR A 143 1.84 9.23 -24.68
C THR A 143 2.87 9.88 -23.77
N LEU A 144 3.05 9.33 -22.57
CA LEU A 144 4.21 9.60 -21.74
C LEU A 144 5.34 8.69 -22.21
N LEU A 145 6.47 9.27 -22.58
CA LEU A 145 7.64 8.55 -23.07
C LEU A 145 8.85 8.80 -22.16
N TRP A 146 9.51 7.71 -21.76
CA TRP A 146 10.85 7.71 -21.19
C TRP A 146 11.88 7.75 -22.31
N THR A 147 12.69 8.80 -22.36
CA THR A 147 13.67 9.02 -23.44
C THR A 147 15.01 8.33 -23.18
N GLY A 148 15.25 7.85 -21.96
CA GLY A 148 16.51 7.30 -21.50
C GLY A 148 17.34 8.31 -20.71
N GLN A 149 18.13 7.82 -19.75
CA GLN A 149 18.95 8.67 -18.89
C GLN A 149 20.26 7.99 -18.49
N GLU A 150 21.33 8.79 -18.38
CA GLU A 150 22.57 8.43 -17.72
C GLU A 150 22.52 8.72 -16.21
N VAL A 151 22.93 7.75 -15.40
CA VAL A 151 23.04 7.85 -13.95
C VAL A 151 24.51 7.79 -13.55
N SER A 152 25.10 8.95 -13.29
CA SER A 152 26.55 9.05 -13.01
C SER A 152 26.96 8.71 -11.58
N HIS A 153 26.02 8.65 -10.64
CA HIS A 153 26.31 8.45 -9.22
C HIS A 153 25.82 7.08 -8.76
N TRP A 154 26.73 6.11 -8.75
CA TRP A 154 26.49 4.74 -8.35
C TRP A 154 27.83 4.07 -7.96
N ASP A 155 27.77 2.99 -7.18
CA ASP A 155 28.92 2.10 -6.91
C ASP A 155 28.41 0.69 -6.60
N TRP A 156 29.31 -0.29 -6.70
CA TRP A 156 29.07 -1.67 -6.28
C TRP A 156 29.03 -1.79 -4.75
N GLY A 157 28.23 -2.73 -4.23
CA GLY A 157 28.06 -3.00 -2.81
C GLY A 157 27.05 -2.09 -2.11
N MET A 158 27.11 -2.03 -0.77
CA MET A 158 26.23 -1.19 0.05
C MET A 158 26.70 0.25 0.11
N THR A 159 25.76 1.17 0.29
CA THR A 159 26.06 2.59 0.52
C THR A 159 26.83 2.77 1.85
N GLN A 160 28.02 3.37 1.82
CA GLN A 160 28.74 3.78 3.04
C GLN A 160 28.39 5.23 3.43
N GLU A 161 28.35 5.52 4.73
CA GLU A 161 27.98 6.85 5.29
C GLU A 161 28.84 8.01 4.79
N LYS A 162 30.06 7.75 4.30
CA LYS A 162 30.90 8.76 3.63
C LYS A 162 30.60 8.79 2.14
N MET A 163 29.66 9.65 1.78
CA MET A 163 29.29 9.89 0.38
C MET A 163 30.43 10.62 -0.35
N GLU A 164 31.15 9.91 -1.22
CA GLU A 164 32.02 10.56 -2.21
C GLU A 164 31.16 11.34 -3.22
N THR A 165 31.50 12.60 -3.45
CA THR A 165 30.78 13.50 -4.36
C THR A 165 31.23 13.38 -5.82
N LYS A 166 32.18 12.49 -6.11
CA LYS A 166 32.77 12.33 -7.45
C LYS A 166 32.36 10.98 -8.05
N PRO A 167 31.92 10.95 -9.32
CA PRO A 167 31.71 9.71 -10.06
C PRO A 167 33.00 8.90 -10.12
N LYS A 168 32.91 7.62 -9.72
CA LYS A 168 34.03 6.67 -9.75
C LYS A 168 34.00 5.76 -10.98
N TRP A 169 32.81 5.50 -11.50
CA TRP A 169 32.54 4.61 -12.62
C TRP A 169 31.91 5.37 -13.79
N PRO A 170 31.96 4.81 -15.02
CA PRO A 170 31.12 5.27 -16.12
C PRO A 170 29.64 5.26 -15.70
N PRO A 171 28.80 6.17 -16.23
CA PRO A 171 27.40 6.23 -15.83
C PRO A 171 26.64 4.95 -16.18
N ILE A 172 25.71 4.52 -15.32
CA ILE A 172 24.71 3.50 -15.69
C ILE A 172 23.79 4.12 -16.74
N LEU A 173 23.58 3.41 -17.83
CA LEU A 173 22.62 3.80 -18.86
C LEU A 173 21.30 3.08 -18.63
N VAL A 174 20.25 3.86 -18.37
CA VAL A 174 18.86 3.36 -18.34
C VAL A 174 18.25 3.69 -19.70
N PRO A 175 18.01 2.70 -20.56
CA PRO A 175 17.59 2.92 -21.94
C PRO A 175 16.18 3.51 -21.99
N GLY A 176 15.93 4.31 -23.02
CA GLY A 176 14.63 4.86 -23.37
C GLY A 176 13.72 3.85 -24.06
N GLY A 177 12.47 4.26 -24.30
CA GLY A 177 11.47 3.49 -25.05
C GLY A 177 10.28 3.02 -24.22
N ALA A 178 10.41 2.98 -22.89
CA ALA A 178 9.27 2.74 -22.01
C ALA A 178 8.23 3.85 -22.20
N HIS A 179 6.98 3.47 -22.41
CA HIS A 179 5.92 4.42 -22.68
C HIS A 179 4.58 3.89 -22.20
N LEU A 180 3.69 4.82 -21.85
CA LEU A 180 2.28 4.54 -21.63
C LEU A 180 1.45 5.49 -22.47
N THR A 181 0.31 5.02 -22.97
CA THR A 181 -0.62 5.80 -23.80
C THR A 181 -1.98 5.83 -23.13
N PHE A 182 -2.57 7.02 -23.06
CA PHE A 182 -3.85 7.23 -22.39
C PHE A 182 -4.71 8.25 -23.14
N THR A 183 -6.02 8.14 -22.96
CA THR A 183 -7.01 9.10 -23.50
C THR A 183 -7.60 9.93 -22.37
N VAL A 184 -7.88 11.20 -22.65
CA VAL A 184 -8.56 12.07 -21.68
C VAL A 184 -10.06 11.99 -21.89
N ASP A 185 -10.82 11.58 -20.89
CA ASP A 185 -12.28 11.54 -20.90
C ASP A 185 -12.83 12.76 -20.14
N GLU A 186 -13.81 13.46 -20.70
CA GLU A 186 -14.49 14.61 -20.07
C GLU A 186 -15.28 14.23 -18.83
N ARG A 187 -15.71 12.96 -18.74
CA ARG A 187 -16.58 12.49 -17.68
C ARG A 187 -15.82 12.43 -16.35
N LYS A 188 -16.59 12.41 -15.26
CA LYS A 188 -16.07 11.97 -13.97
C LYS A 188 -15.72 10.49 -14.05
N ARG A 189 -14.67 10.09 -13.33
CA ARG A 189 -14.35 8.68 -13.16
C ARG A 189 -15.62 7.95 -12.71
N PRO A 190 -16.09 6.93 -13.45
CA PRO A 190 -17.25 6.18 -13.00
C PRO A 190 -16.91 5.63 -11.62
N PRO A 191 -17.79 5.79 -10.61
CA PRO A 191 -17.54 5.23 -9.31
C PRO A 191 -17.32 3.74 -9.51
N PHE A 192 -16.16 3.23 -9.11
CA PHE A 192 -15.98 1.79 -9.06
C PHE A 192 -17.10 1.27 -8.16
N PRO A 193 -17.97 0.37 -8.66
CA PRO A 193 -18.99 -0.23 -7.82
C PRO A 193 -18.24 -0.96 -6.73
N SER A 194 -18.18 -0.32 -5.58
CA SER A 194 -17.54 -0.93 -4.45
C SER A 194 -18.46 -2.05 -4.03
N PRO A 195 -17.93 -3.27 -3.83
CA PRO A 195 -18.75 -4.34 -3.31
C PRO A 195 -19.46 -3.81 -2.05
N PRO A 196 -20.75 -4.08 -1.88
CA PRO A 196 -21.46 -3.63 -0.69
C PRO A 196 -20.67 -4.07 0.53
N THR A 197 -20.39 -3.13 1.44
CA THR A 197 -19.73 -3.45 2.71
C THR A 197 -20.56 -4.55 3.37
N PRO A 198 -20.00 -5.74 3.63
CA PRO A 198 -20.75 -6.80 4.28
C PRO A 198 -21.26 -6.28 5.63
N PRO A 199 -22.47 -6.72 6.07
CA PRO A 199 -22.97 -6.31 7.37
C PRO A 199 -22.00 -6.74 8.47
N PRO A 200 -21.90 -5.98 9.57
CA PRO A 200 -21.06 -6.37 10.69
C PRO A 200 -21.46 -7.76 11.23
N ILE A 201 -20.48 -8.60 11.55
CA ILE A 201 -20.71 -9.98 12.02
C ILE A 201 -21.40 -9.97 13.38
N ASP A 202 -22.49 -10.72 13.48
CA ASP A 202 -23.29 -10.82 14.70
C ASP A 202 -22.68 -11.84 15.70
N PRO A 203 -22.74 -11.59 17.03
CA PRO A 203 -22.32 -12.56 18.04
C PRO A 203 -22.94 -13.97 17.93
N SER A 204 -24.10 -14.11 17.30
CA SER A 204 -24.76 -15.40 17.03
C SER A 204 -24.09 -16.23 15.94
N GLU A 205 -23.21 -15.65 15.12
CA GLU A 205 -22.45 -16.37 14.08
C GLU A 205 -21.28 -17.19 14.64
N ARG A 206 -21.05 -17.13 15.96
CA ARG A 206 -20.00 -17.91 16.62
C ARG A 206 -20.22 -19.40 16.45
N VAL A 207 -19.14 -20.12 16.16
CA VAL A 207 -19.13 -21.57 16.06
C VAL A 207 -19.02 -22.19 17.45
N PRO A 208 -19.88 -23.18 17.79
CA PRO A 208 -19.72 -23.95 19.03
C PRO A 208 -18.32 -24.55 19.16
N ASP A 209 -17.85 -24.72 20.40
CA ASP A 209 -16.53 -25.28 20.74
C ASP A 209 -15.30 -24.49 20.26
N ALA A 210 -15.49 -23.36 19.56
CA ALA A 210 -14.43 -22.41 19.26
C ALA A 210 -14.16 -21.47 20.46
N PRO A 211 -12.91 -21.00 20.64
CA PRO A 211 -12.60 -19.90 21.53
C PRO A 211 -13.50 -18.68 21.30
N VAL A 212 -13.92 -18.03 22.38
CA VAL A 212 -14.81 -16.87 22.33
C VAL A 212 -13.99 -15.60 22.51
N LEU A 213 -13.84 -14.83 21.45
CA LEU A 213 -13.17 -13.53 21.47
C LEU A 213 -14.18 -12.37 21.34
N SER A 214 -13.80 -11.21 21.87
CA SER A 214 -14.44 -9.92 21.58
C SER A 214 -13.40 -8.83 21.36
N LEU A 215 -13.73 -7.83 20.55
CA LEU A 215 -12.87 -6.68 20.31
C LEU A 215 -13.54 -5.40 20.83
N HIS A 216 -12.79 -4.59 21.57
CA HIS A 216 -13.16 -3.24 21.97
C HIS A 216 -12.23 -2.23 21.31
N ILE A 217 -12.77 -1.10 20.85
CA ILE A 217 -12.01 0.00 20.26
C ILE A 217 -12.15 1.23 21.16
N SER A 218 -11.02 1.88 21.42
CA SER A 218 -10.94 3.21 22.01
C SER A 218 -10.14 4.15 21.12
N CYS A 219 -10.44 5.44 21.20
CA CYS A 219 -9.69 6.51 20.53
C CYS A 219 -9.48 7.63 21.53
N ASP A 220 -8.24 8.06 21.69
CA ASP A 220 -7.92 9.20 22.55
C ASP A 220 -8.30 10.49 21.83
N SER A 221 -9.41 11.10 22.25
CA SER A 221 -9.92 12.35 21.67
C SER A 221 -9.11 13.59 22.08
N THR A 222 -8.01 13.42 22.82
CA THR A 222 -7.06 14.50 23.12
C THR A 222 -6.33 14.87 21.85
N MET A 223 -6.97 15.75 21.07
CA MET A 223 -6.42 16.41 19.89
C MET A 223 -5.12 17.14 20.26
N SER A 224 -4.03 16.40 20.22
CA SER A 224 -2.69 16.96 20.10
C SER A 224 -2.62 17.70 18.77
N ARG A 225 -1.71 18.66 18.67
CA ARG A 225 -1.51 19.54 17.50
C ARG A 225 -1.14 18.80 16.19
N PHE A 226 -1.18 17.46 16.20
CA PHE A 226 -0.85 16.57 15.12
C PHE A 226 -2.13 15.92 14.59
N ARG A 227 -2.22 15.83 13.27
CA ARG A 227 -3.41 15.65 12.44
C ARG A 227 -3.98 14.22 12.45
N ASP A 228 -3.58 13.41 13.43
CA ASP A 228 -3.76 11.96 13.46
C ASP A 228 -4.46 11.52 14.76
N LEU A 229 -5.38 10.58 14.63
CA LEU A 229 -6.10 9.89 15.71
C LEU A 229 -5.35 8.61 16.08
N MET A 230 -5.08 8.44 17.37
CA MET A 230 -4.57 7.17 17.89
C MET A 230 -5.74 6.23 18.18
N ILE A 231 -5.80 5.15 17.42
CA ILE A 231 -6.77 4.06 17.60
C ILE A 231 -6.09 2.98 18.43
N THR A 232 -6.79 2.50 19.45
CA THR A 232 -6.35 1.36 20.27
C THR A 232 -7.42 0.29 20.25
N ILE A 233 -7.00 -0.96 20.05
CA ILE A 233 -7.86 -2.12 20.13
C ILE A 233 -7.50 -2.99 21.33
N GLN A 234 -8.51 -3.65 21.87
CA GLN A 234 -8.38 -4.61 22.95
C GLN A 234 -9.16 -5.87 22.58
N VAL A 235 -8.46 -6.98 22.42
CA VAL A 235 -9.03 -8.29 22.12
C VAL A 235 -9.04 -9.12 23.38
N THR A 236 -10.23 -9.43 23.89
CA THR A 236 -10.41 -10.20 25.12
C THR A 236 -10.82 -11.63 24.81
N TYR A 237 -10.13 -12.59 25.44
CA TYR A 237 -10.52 -13.99 25.39
C TYR A 237 -11.44 -14.34 26.56
N HIS A 238 -12.67 -14.73 26.25
CA HIS A 238 -13.69 -15.05 27.25
C HIS A 238 -13.62 -16.50 27.68
N ARG A 239 -13.89 -16.74 28.96
CA ARG A 239 -13.99 -18.09 29.51
C ARG A 239 -15.23 -18.79 28.93
N PRO A 240 -15.11 -20.03 28.43
CA PRO A 240 -16.26 -20.83 28.06
C PRO A 240 -17.21 -21.01 29.25
N SER A 241 -18.51 -20.89 29.00
CA SER A 241 -19.56 -20.88 30.04
C SER A 241 -20.01 -22.28 30.51
N ALA A 242 -19.46 -23.38 29.99
CA ALA A 242 -19.85 -24.74 30.39
C ALA A 242 -18.71 -25.78 30.45
N ASP A 243 -18.74 -26.53 31.57
CA ASP A 243 -18.18 -27.84 31.94
C ASP A 243 -16.69 -28.24 31.78
N ASN A 244 -16.09 -28.52 32.95
CA ASN A 244 -15.08 -29.54 33.29
C ASN A 244 -13.75 -29.63 32.54
N LYS A 245 -13.49 -28.76 31.55
CA LYS A 245 -12.15 -28.59 30.99
C LYS A 245 -11.45 -27.44 31.69
N SER A 246 -10.21 -27.67 32.12
CA SER A 246 -9.37 -26.59 32.64
C SER A 246 -9.31 -25.48 31.59
N PRO A 247 -9.41 -24.20 32.00
CA PRO A 247 -9.28 -23.07 31.08
C PRO A 247 -7.95 -23.17 30.32
N GLN A 248 -8.00 -23.50 29.03
CA GLN A 248 -6.82 -23.62 28.18
C GLN A 248 -6.48 -22.27 27.55
N PRO A 249 -5.19 -21.88 27.53
CA PRO A 249 -4.76 -20.75 26.73
C PRO A 249 -4.95 -21.04 25.25
N ILE A 250 -5.05 -19.99 24.46
CA ILE A 250 -5.09 -20.04 23.00
C ILE A 250 -3.90 -19.26 22.47
N THR A 251 -3.33 -19.73 21.36
CA THR A 251 -2.37 -18.98 20.56
C THR A 251 -2.97 -18.76 19.19
N PHE A 252 -2.93 -17.53 18.68
CA PHE A 252 -3.52 -17.18 17.40
C PHE A 252 -2.69 -16.16 16.63
N HIS A 253 -2.86 -16.17 15.32
CA HIS A 253 -2.27 -15.18 14.42
C HIS A 253 -3.07 -13.87 14.47
N THR A 254 -2.39 -12.73 14.64
CA THR A 254 -3.03 -11.42 14.85
C THR A 254 -3.54 -10.76 13.57
N TRP A 255 -3.35 -11.39 12.41
CA TRP A 255 -3.74 -10.86 11.09
C TRP A 255 -5.22 -10.44 10.98
N ALA A 256 -6.11 -11.14 11.69
CA ALA A 256 -7.54 -10.81 11.70
C ALA A 256 -7.84 -9.39 12.21
N PHE A 257 -6.89 -8.74 12.88
CA PHE A 257 -7.00 -7.39 13.45
C PHE A 257 -6.28 -6.33 12.61
N ASN A 258 -5.96 -6.64 11.35
CA ASN A 258 -5.33 -5.68 10.46
C ASN A 258 -6.26 -4.49 10.13
N PRO A 259 -5.79 -3.23 10.30
CA PRO A 259 -6.61 -2.02 10.11
C PRO A 259 -7.09 -1.80 8.67
N PHE A 260 -6.42 -2.38 7.68
CA PHE A 260 -6.72 -2.18 6.25
C PHE A 260 -7.81 -3.10 5.71
N THR A 261 -8.15 -4.18 6.43
CA THR A 261 -9.06 -5.23 5.92
C THR A 261 -10.33 -5.39 6.73
N SER A 262 -10.24 -5.23 8.05
CA SER A 262 -11.30 -5.66 8.98
C SER A 262 -12.00 -4.50 9.70
N PHE A 263 -11.60 -3.27 9.38
CA PHE A 263 -12.15 -2.06 9.96
C PHE A 263 -12.74 -1.18 8.85
N SER A 264 -13.76 -0.41 9.22
CA SER A 264 -14.45 0.48 8.29
C SER A 264 -14.64 1.85 8.91
N VAL A 265 -14.32 2.88 8.12
CA VAL A 265 -14.70 4.26 8.40
C VAL A 265 -16.04 4.53 7.71
N TYR A 266 -16.97 5.20 8.40
CA TYR A 266 -18.23 5.65 7.85
C TYR A 266 -18.37 7.15 8.06
N ARG A 267 -18.88 7.83 7.05
CA ARG A 267 -19.22 9.25 7.06
C ARG A 267 -20.71 9.42 7.22
N HIS A 268 -21.10 10.36 8.08
CA HIS A 268 -22.49 10.76 8.22
C HIS A 268 -22.92 11.57 6.99
N ILE A 269 -23.95 11.11 6.28
CA ILE A 269 -24.59 11.91 5.23
C ILE A 269 -25.74 12.68 5.86
N SER A 270 -25.60 13.99 5.94
CA SER A 270 -26.76 14.84 6.21
C SER A 270 -27.69 14.80 4.98
N PRO A 271 -28.96 14.39 5.12
CA PRO A 271 -29.87 14.44 3.99
C PRO A 271 -29.99 15.89 3.51
N ASN A 272 -30.01 16.08 2.18
CA ASN A 272 -30.45 17.35 1.60
C ASN A 272 -31.79 17.72 2.24
N GLN A 273 -32.00 19.02 2.53
CA GLN A 273 -33.13 19.58 3.29
C GLN A 273 -34.53 19.38 2.65
N SER A 274 -34.71 18.36 1.82
CA SER A 274 -35.88 18.13 0.96
C SER A 274 -36.68 16.86 1.30
N SER A 275 -36.25 16.05 2.26
CA SER A 275 -36.98 14.83 2.69
C SER A 275 -37.11 14.80 4.21
N PRO A 276 -38.33 14.90 4.78
CA PRO A 276 -38.53 14.97 6.23
C PRO A 276 -38.45 13.63 6.98
N GLU A 277 -38.23 12.51 6.29
CA GLU A 277 -38.20 11.19 6.90
C GLU A 277 -37.09 10.36 6.26
N THR A 278 -35.88 10.40 6.83
CA THR A 278 -34.87 9.38 6.55
C THR A 278 -33.88 9.36 7.70
N ASP A 279 -33.77 8.22 8.36
CA ASP A 279 -32.81 7.96 9.44
C ASP A 279 -31.40 8.39 9.03
N LYS A 280 -30.59 8.79 10.03
CA LYS A 280 -29.17 9.13 9.87
C LYS A 280 -28.46 8.07 9.02
N GLN A 281 -28.16 8.40 7.76
CA GLN A 281 -27.55 7.43 6.84
C GLN A 281 -26.03 7.55 6.92
N TRP A 282 -25.39 6.45 7.32
CA TRP A 282 -23.95 6.32 7.30
C TRP A 282 -23.51 5.72 5.96
N LYS A 283 -22.50 6.33 5.33
CA LYS A 283 -21.88 5.81 4.11
C LYS A 283 -20.46 5.39 4.43
N THR A 284 -20.08 4.17 4.07
CA THR A 284 -18.69 3.70 4.18
C THR A 284 -17.78 4.61 3.37
N CYS A 285 -16.75 5.15 4.02
CA CYS A 285 -15.63 5.73 3.32
C CYS A 285 -14.83 4.57 2.73
N ILE A 286 -14.58 4.67 1.45
CA ILE A 286 -13.80 3.69 0.74
C ILE A 286 -12.49 4.42 0.51
N PRO A 287 -11.47 4.18 1.35
CA PRO A 287 -10.18 4.76 1.07
C PRO A 287 -9.81 4.36 -0.35
N ASP A 288 -9.26 5.31 -1.10
CA ASP A 288 -8.71 5.08 -2.42
C ASP A 288 -7.64 4.00 -2.21
N ARG A 289 -8.03 2.74 -2.48
CA ARG A 289 -7.36 1.55 -1.94
C ARG A 289 -5.89 1.70 -2.23
N VAL A 290 -5.07 1.91 -1.19
CA VAL A 290 -3.63 1.99 -1.36
C VAL A 290 -3.24 0.70 -2.04
N PRO A 291 -2.73 0.75 -3.28
CA PRO A 291 -2.63 -0.48 -4.04
C PRO A 291 -1.63 -1.37 -3.32
N HIS A 292 -2.03 -2.60 -3.05
CA HIS A 292 -1.23 -3.52 -2.26
C HIS A 292 0.16 -3.60 -2.89
N ALA A 293 1.17 -3.47 -2.04
CA ALA A 293 2.53 -3.77 -2.39
C ALA A 293 2.61 -5.30 -2.45
N PHE A 294 2.30 -5.88 -3.61
CA PHE A 294 2.44 -7.32 -3.82
C PHE A 294 3.92 -7.60 -4.04
N TRP A 295 4.58 -8.06 -2.98
CA TRP A 295 5.94 -8.54 -3.07
C TRP A 295 5.91 -10.02 -3.44
N ASP A 296 6.43 -10.36 -4.62
CA ASP A 296 6.57 -11.73 -5.11
C ASP A 296 7.74 -12.44 -4.40
N ASN A 297 7.76 -12.40 -3.06
CA ASN A 297 8.68 -13.25 -2.31
C ASN A 297 8.17 -14.70 -2.34
N PRO A 298 9.03 -15.70 -2.15
CA PRO A 298 8.56 -17.05 -1.87
C PRO A 298 7.79 -17.11 -0.55
N ASP A 299 6.89 -18.08 -0.43
CA ASP A 299 6.26 -18.44 0.85
C ASP A 299 7.33 -18.69 1.93
N ARG A 300 7.07 -18.30 3.18
CA ARG A 300 7.97 -18.46 4.32
C ARG A 300 7.36 -19.36 5.39
N GLU A 301 8.15 -20.29 5.91
CA GLU A 301 7.80 -21.05 7.11
C GLU A 301 8.16 -20.26 8.37
N LEU A 302 7.21 -20.18 9.30
CA LEU A 302 7.38 -19.53 10.60
C LEU A 302 7.21 -20.55 11.72
N ASN A 303 8.15 -20.54 12.66
CA ASN A 303 7.97 -21.22 13.93
C ASN A 303 7.04 -20.39 14.84
N VAL A 304 5.93 -20.98 15.26
CA VAL A 304 4.94 -20.28 16.11
C VAL A 304 5.52 -19.99 17.49
N GLY A 305 6.22 -20.94 18.11
CA GLY A 305 6.73 -20.78 19.48
C GLY A 305 7.89 -19.80 19.62
N GLU A 306 8.66 -19.56 18.56
CA GLU A 306 9.67 -18.49 18.53
C GLU A 306 9.04 -17.10 18.35
N ASN A 307 7.79 -17.04 17.85
CA ASN A 307 7.02 -15.83 17.57
C ASN A 307 7.82 -14.71 16.90
N PRO A 308 8.46 -14.97 15.74
CA PRO A 308 9.19 -13.94 15.04
C PRO A 308 8.23 -12.80 14.68
N GLU A 309 8.66 -11.57 14.97
CA GLU A 309 7.95 -10.33 14.61
C GLU A 309 6.60 -10.15 15.35
N ASP A 310 6.41 -10.80 16.50
CA ASP A 310 5.23 -10.65 17.38
C ASP A 310 3.87 -10.88 16.67
N ARG A 311 3.86 -11.81 15.70
CA ARG A 311 2.69 -12.13 14.86
C ARG A 311 1.64 -12.99 15.55
N PHE A 312 2.04 -13.67 16.61
CA PHE A 312 1.17 -14.53 17.40
C PHE A 312 0.96 -13.93 18.78
N ALA A 313 -0.27 -14.03 19.26
CA ALA A 313 -0.62 -13.69 20.63
C ALA A 313 -1.09 -14.95 21.36
N THR A 314 -0.65 -15.11 22.61
CA THR A 314 -1.22 -16.08 23.54
C THR A 314 -2.10 -15.37 24.53
N LEU A 315 -3.31 -15.88 24.76
CA LEU A 315 -4.21 -15.41 25.80
C LEU A 315 -4.69 -16.55 26.68
N PHE A 316 -4.62 -16.36 27.99
CA PHE A 316 -5.37 -17.17 28.94
C PHE A 316 -6.82 -16.66 29.04
N PRO A 317 -7.79 -17.51 29.46
CA PRO A 317 -9.17 -17.06 29.65
C PRO A 317 -9.28 -15.88 30.62
N GLY A 318 -9.86 -14.78 30.15
CA GLY A 318 -10.00 -13.50 30.84
C GLY A 318 -8.92 -12.48 30.50
N GLU A 319 -7.85 -12.88 29.81
CA GLU A 319 -6.81 -11.96 29.38
C GLU A 319 -7.20 -11.16 28.13
N THR A 320 -6.45 -10.08 27.93
CA THR A 320 -6.64 -9.14 26.83
C THR A 320 -5.32 -8.86 26.15
N TRP A 321 -5.32 -8.96 24.82
CA TRP A 321 -4.25 -8.49 23.96
C TRP A 321 -4.62 -7.11 23.42
N SER A 322 -3.64 -6.26 23.12
CA SER A 322 -3.91 -4.90 22.64
C SER A 322 -2.93 -4.50 21.57
N ASP A 323 -3.40 -3.67 20.65
CA ASP A 323 -2.60 -3.08 19.58
C ASP A 323 -3.12 -1.67 19.28
N PHE A 324 -2.30 -0.87 18.59
CA PHE A 324 -2.65 0.51 18.27
C PHE A 324 -2.02 0.97 16.97
N TRP A 325 -2.68 1.94 16.33
CA TRP A 325 -2.16 2.61 15.14
C TRP A 325 -2.66 4.04 15.08
N THR A 326 -2.06 4.83 14.19
CA THR A 326 -2.49 6.19 13.88
C THR A 326 -3.27 6.20 12.58
N MET A 327 -4.36 6.96 12.54
CA MET A 327 -5.19 7.19 11.35
C MET A 327 -5.39 8.70 11.18
N SER A 328 -5.49 9.18 9.94
CA SER A 328 -5.80 10.59 9.67
C SER A 328 -7.15 11.00 10.29
N ALA A 329 -7.26 12.26 10.73
CA ALA A 329 -8.49 12.75 11.35
C ALA A 329 -9.69 12.83 10.39
N ASP A 330 -9.47 12.81 9.07
CA ASP A 330 -10.49 12.68 8.03
C ASP A 330 -10.79 11.21 7.67
N GLY A 331 -10.12 10.24 8.31
CA GLY A 331 -10.35 8.80 8.14
C GLY A 331 -10.05 8.31 6.73
N ASP A 332 -9.15 8.99 6.02
CA ASP A 332 -8.81 8.76 4.61
C ASP A 332 -10.04 8.78 3.68
N CYS A 333 -11.09 9.48 4.09
CA CYS A 333 -12.30 9.69 3.30
C CYS A 333 -12.09 10.87 2.34
N GLU A 334 -12.34 10.65 1.04
CA GLU A 334 -12.36 11.77 0.08
C GLU A 334 -13.47 12.79 0.42
N ASP A 335 -13.14 14.07 0.26
CA ASP A 335 -14.05 15.22 0.38
C ASP A 335 -14.77 15.37 1.74
N VAL A 336 -14.17 14.87 2.83
CA VAL A 336 -14.67 15.15 4.18
C VAL A 336 -14.51 16.63 4.51
N ARG A 337 -15.61 17.25 4.94
CA ARG A 337 -15.62 18.67 5.31
C ARG A 337 -15.42 18.82 6.81
N PRO A 338 -14.73 19.88 7.25
CA PRO A 338 -14.67 20.22 8.67
C PRO A 338 -16.08 20.33 9.27
N GLY A 339 -16.29 19.67 10.40
CA GLY A 339 -17.59 19.60 11.09
C GLY A 339 -18.43 18.37 10.77
N GLU A 340 -18.02 17.52 9.82
CA GLU A 340 -18.71 16.26 9.55
C GLU A 340 -18.38 15.18 10.57
N GLN A 341 -19.36 14.32 10.86
CA GLN A 341 -19.19 13.20 11.77
C GLN A 341 -18.68 11.97 11.01
N LEU A 342 -17.63 11.38 11.58
CA LEU A 342 -17.04 10.14 11.15
C LEU A 342 -17.23 9.08 12.24
N ARG A 343 -17.26 7.84 11.79
CA ARG A 343 -17.50 6.65 12.60
C ARG A 343 -16.47 5.59 12.22
N TYR A 344 -15.90 4.90 13.20
CA TYR A 344 -14.99 3.78 12.99
C TYR A 344 -15.46 2.54 13.75
N GLN A 345 -15.35 1.38 13.10
CA GLN A 345 -15.79 0.11 13.66
C GLN A 345 -14.97 -1.05 13.08
N PHE A 346 -14.65 -2.05 13.91
CA PHE A 346 -14.27 -3.38 13.45
C PHE A 346 -15.54 -4.11 13.02
N THR A 347 -15.62 -4.50 11.75
CA THR A 347 -16.82 -5.11 11.17
C THR A 347 -16.99 -6.58 11.55
N GLY A 348 -16.02 -7.18 12.25
CA GLY A 348 -15.97 -8.60 12.50
C GLY A 348 -15.05 -9.31 11.51
N ASN A 349 -14.41 -10.38 11.97
CA ASN A 349 -13.56 -11.24 11.14
C ASN A 349 -13.45 -12.64 11.75
N THR A 350 -12.79 -13.57 11.05
CA THR A 350 -12.40 -14.88 11.55
C THR A 350 -10.89 -15.00 11.66
N LEU A 351 -10.39 -15.71 12.67
CA LEU A 351 -8.97 -16.07 12.72
C LEU A 351 -8.62 -17.01 11.55
N ASP A 352 -7.53 -16.71 10.87
CA ASP A 352 -6.97 -17.54 9.81
C ASP A 352 -6.19 -18.73 10.37
N TRP A 353 -5.58 -18.57 11.54
CA TRP A 353 -4.95 -19.65 12.29
C TRP A 353 -5.03 -19.44 13.79
N TRP A 354 -5.33 -20.52 14.52
CA TRP A 354 -5.24 -20.59 15.98
C TRP A 354 -5.08 -22.03 16.45
N ASP A 355 -4.55 -22.22 17.64
CA ASP A 355 -4.52 -23.51 18.33
C ASP A 355 -4.54 -23.37 19.86
N TRP A 356 -4.82 -24.47 20.56
CA TRP A 356 -4.78 -24.53 22.02
C TRP A 356 -3.35 -24.63 22.52
N GLY A 357 -3.03 -23.84 23.55
CA GLY A 357 -1.70 -23.81 24.12
C GLY A 357 -1.09 -22.42 24.10
N THR A 358 0.07 -22.33 24.73
CA THR A 358 0.94 -21.16 24.73
C THR A 358 1.94 -21.25 23.58
N LEU A 359 2.65 -20.15 23.29
CA LEU A 359 3.80 -20.19 22.37
C LEU A 359 4.78 -21.33 22.68
N ALA A 360 5.05 -21.61 23.96
CA ALA A 360 5.95 -22.69 24.36
C ALA A 360 5.44 -24.08 23.96
N ASP A 361 4.12 -24.31 24.02
CA ASP A 361 3.50 -25.56 23.56
C ASP A 361 3.63 -25.72 22.03
N HIS A 362 3.77 -24.60 21.32
CA HIS A 362 3.91 -24.53 19.87
C HIS A 362 5.37 -24.40 19.38
N ALA A 363 6.37 -24.72 20.22
CA ALA A 363 7.80 -24.65 19.86
C ALA A 363 8.20 -25.50 18.64
N GLN A 364 7.41 -26.52 18.28
CA GLN A 364 7.63 -27.37 17.11
C GLN A 364 6.55 -27.18 16.03
N THR A 365 5.72 -26.15 16.16
CA THR A 365 4.66 -25.85 15.21
C THR A 365 5.18 -24.87 14.16
N PHE A 366 5.04 -25.25 12.90
CA PHE A 366 5.40 -24.42 11.76
C PHE A 366 4.17 -24.08 10.92
N VAL A 367 4.07 -22.82 10.51
CA VAL A 367 3.02 -22.34 9.61
C VAL A 367 3.64 -21.65 8.40
N THR A 368 2.96 -21.69 7.26
CA THR A 368 3.44 -21.04 6.03
C THR A 368 2.70 -19.71 5.84
N LEU A 369 3.46 -18.61 5.83
CA LEU A 369 2.99 -17.32 5.34
C LEU A 369 3.24 -17.19 3.84
N PRO A 370 2.34 -16.55 3.10
CA PRO A 370 2.60 -16.17 1.72
C PRO A 370 3.71 -15.10 1.64
N GLY A 371 4.35 -15.00 0.48
CA GLY A 371 5.50 -14.12 0.25
C GLY A 371 5.28 -12.62 0.47
N SER A 372 4.04 -12.16 0.41
CA SER A 372 3.68 -10.81 0.82
C SER A 372 4.05 -10.52 2.29
N GLY A 373 4.13 -11.55 3.14
CA GLY A 373 4.47 -11.48 4.57
C GLY A 373 3.40 -10.83 5.44
N VAL A 374 2.26 -10.46 4.86
CA VAL A 374 1.23 -9.60 5.47
C VAL A 374 -0.15 -10.10 5.00
N GLU A 375 -0.37 -11.41 5.01
CA GLU A 375 -1.58 -12.06 4.51
C GLU A 375 -1.91 -13.28 5.37
N PRO A 376 -3.12 -13.86 5.24
CA PRO A 376 -3.52 -15.03 6.00
C PRO A 376 -2.54 -16.20 5.86
N ILE A 377 -2.40 -16.99 6.92
CA ILE A 377 -1.62 -18.23 6.91
C ILE A 377 -2.15 -19.15 5.80
N LYS A 378 -1.22 -19.52 4.90
CA LYS A 378 -1.49 -20.36 3.73
C LYS A 378 -1.49 -21.84 4.11
N ARG A 379 -0.65 -22.24 5.07
CA ARG A 379 -0.59 -23.61 5.59
C ARG A 379 -0.42 -23.63 7.12
N PRO A 380 -1.18 -24.46 7.86
CA PRO A 380 -2.17 -25.39 7.35
C PRO A 380 -3.39 -24.65 6.76
N LYS A 381 -3.88 -25.16 5.63
CA LYS A 381 -5.05 -24.57 4.97
C LYS A 381 -6.31 -24.88 5.77
N ASP A 382 -7.30 -23.98 5.74
CA ASP A 382 -8.60 -24.16 6.37
C ASP A 382 -8.49 -24.44 7.89
N ASN A 383 -7.47 -23.83 8.52
CA ASN A 383 -7.11 -24.01 9.92
C ASN A 383 -7.04 -25.48 10.36
N ASP A 384 -6.61 -26.38 9.45
CA ASP A 384 -6.51 -27.82 9.68
C ASP A 384 -7.82 -28.46 10.19
N ASN A 385 -8.97 -27.98 9.70
CA ASN A 385 -10.32 -28.38 10.13
C ASN A 385 -10.69 -28.02 11.58
N ARG A 386 -9.88 -27.23 12.30
CA ARG A 386 -10.28 -26.67 13.60
C ARG A 386 -11.48 -25.73 13.42
N PRO A 387 -12.35 -25.60 14.45
CA PRO A 387 -13.51 -24.73 14.34
C PRO A 387 -13.06 -23.28 14.11
N LYS A 388 -13.80 -22.57 13.26
CA LYS A 388 -13.51 -21.17 12.95
C LYS A 388 -13.81 -20.31 14.16
N VAL A 389 -12.81 -19.58 14.65
CA VAL A 389 -13.03 -18.56 15.67
C VAL A 389 -13.55 -17.31 15.00
N VAL A 390 -14.79 -16.97 15.31
CA VAL A 390 -15.48 -15.78 14.82
C VAL A 390 -15.36 -14.68 15.87
N ILE A 391 -14.80 -13.53 15.47
CA ILE A 391 -14.78 -12.31 16.27
C ILE A 391 -15.90 -11.41 15.74
N PRO A 392 -16.95 -11.16 16.52
CA PRO A 392 -18.04 -10.27 16.12
C PRO A 392 -17.58 -8.82 15.98
N ALA A 393 -18.45 -8.00 15.40
CA ALA A 393 -18.22 -6.57 15.32
C ALA A 393 -18.00 -5.92 16.69
N SER A 394 -17.15 -4.88 16.72
CA SER A 394 -16.84 -4.15 17.95
C SER A 394 -17.91 -3.12 18.31
N ASN A 395 -17.71 -2.43 19.44
CA ASN A 395 -18.28 -1.12 19.66
C ASN A 395 -17.86 -0.12 18.57
N VAL A 396 -18.53 1.02 18.56
CA VAL A 396 -18.32 2.09 17.59
C VAL A 396 -17.62 3.26 18.26
N VAL A 397 -16.70 3.90 17.54
CA VAL A 397 -16.08 5.18 17.90
C VAL A 397 -16.54 6.24 16.90
N GLU A 398 -16.91 7.42 17.40
CA GLU A 398 -17.31 8.55 16.55
C GLU A 398 -16.51 9.80 16.90
N TRP A 399 -16.16 10.60 15.89
CA TRP A 399 -15.50 11.90 16.07
C TRP A 399 -15.96 12.88 15.00
N THR A 400 -15.60 14.15 15.17
CA THR A 400 -15.89 15.21 14.21
C THR A 400 -14.60 15.61 13.49
N ALA A 401 -14.64 15.65 12.15
CA ALA A 401 -13.51 16.11 11.35
C ALA A 401 -13.20 17.59 11.67
N THR A 402 -11.96 17.91 12.00
CA THR A 402 -11.54 19.29 12.33
C THR A 402 -10.89 19.99 11.13
N ARG A 403 -10.79 21.32 11.20
CA ARG A 403 -10.37 22.20 10.09
C ARG A 403 -8.88 22.00 9.76
N VAL A 404 -8.57 21.78 8.49
CA VAL A 404 -7.21 21.76 7.90
C VAL A 404 -6.53 23.12 7.97
#